data_AF-A0A963SPE0-F1
#
_entry.id   AF-A0A963SPE0-F1
#
_cell.length_a   1.000
_cell.length_b   1.000
_cell.length_c   1.000
_cell.angle_alpha   90.00
_cell.angle_beta   90.00
_cell.angle_gamma   90.00
#
_symmetry.space_group_name_H-M   'P 1'
#
loop_
_entity.id
_entity.type
_entity.pdbx_description
1 polymer ?
#
loop_
_entity_poly.entity_id
_entity_poly.type
_entity_poly.pdbx_seq_one_letter_code
_entity_poly.pdbx_strand_id
1 'polypeptide(L)'
;MRQKELRIALVCYGGVSLAVYMHGVTKEIWKLARASRAFHAGEDRAEGSQGVYRDLLEHIESEHKLRLRVLPDILTGASAGGINAVFLAQAIHSGQSLEPLTDLWLDTADVDRLTDPDARPFSRFNKLWAMPLVWWLLRRPGNAVSDSVAKETRHEVRTKVSRLIRSRWFQPPFSGPGFSRLLSNALAAMASETMDAPLLPAGHPIDLLVTTTDFRGYLEMLRLNSPPVVEESEHRLPVDFHGITPPTGGQDLANLLELTLAARATASFPGAFPPLQLAEIDELAERNGMNWDSRRDFLERVMPVHVQEGTVETVSLIDGSVLVNAPFAGAMNALRGRPAQREVDRRFVYVDPRPDRYGSLREEDDRPVGFFSAIFGSLSTIPREQPIRDNLEALEQQSREAERLRL
;
A
#
# COMPACT_ATOMS: atom_id res chain seq x y z
N MET A 1 25.31 -28.73 -8.30
CA MET A 1 24.57 -27.52 -8.72
C MET A 1 24.33 -26.66 -7.50
N ARG A 2 24.75 -25.39 -7.51
CA ARG A 2 24.62 -24.49 -6.34
C ARG A 2 23.17 -24.04 -6.21
N GLN A 3 22.64 -23.98 -4.99
CA GLN A 3 21.29 -23.45 -4.72
C GLN A 3 21.42 -22.14 -3.95
N LYS A 4 20.64 -21.13 -4.35
CA LYS A 4 20.64 -19.82 -3.71
C LYS A 4 19.22 -19.25 -3.68
N GLU A 5 18.89 -18.55 -2.61
CA GLU A 5 17.62 -17.86 -2.42
C GLU A 5 17.83 -16.35 -2.55
N LEU A 6 17.21 -15.73 -3.55
CA LEU A 6 17.04 -14.29 -3.64
C LEU A 6 15.78 -13.91 -2.86
N ARG A 7 15.95 -13.37 -1.65
CA ARG A 7 14.81 -12.98 -0.82
C ARG A 7 14.57 -11.48 -0.90
N ILE A 8 13.34 -11.09 -1.22
CA ILE A 8 12.99 -9.71 -1.51
C ILE A 8 12.17 -9.14 -0.35
N ALA A 9 12.64 -8.03 0.21
CA ALA A 9 11.87 -7.16 1.08
C ALA A 9 11.36 -5.97 0.25
N LEU A 10 10.06 -5.95 -0.03
CA LEU A 10 9.44 -4.93 -0.87
C LEU A 10 8.90 -3.78 0.00
N VAL A 11 9.29 -2.56 -0.33
CA VAL A 11 8.83 -1.33 0.33
C VAL A 11 8.11 -0.46 -0.69
N CYS A 12 6.78 -0.42 -0.60
CA CYS A 12 5.91 0.33 -1.50
C CYS A 12 5.57 1.71 -0.91
N TYR A 13 6.15 2.76 -1.49
CA TYR A 13 5.92 4.14 -1.05
C TYR A 13 4.49 4.61 -1.38
N GLY A 14 3.92 5.51 -0.57
CA GLY A 14 2.61 6.10 -0.84
C GLY A 14 2.64 7.29 -1.81
N GLY A 15 1.56 7.51 -2.58
CA GLY A 15 1.46 8.67 -3.47
C GLY A 15 0.11 8.79 -4.20
N VAL A 16 -0.39 10.02 -4.30
CA VAL A 16 -1.80 10.36 -4.63
C VAL A 16 -2.25 10.05 -6.07
N SER A 17 -1.39 9.55 -6.96
CA SER A 17 -1.74 9.40 -8.38
C SER A 17 -1.18 8.16 -9.08
N LEU A 18 -0.49 7.25 -8.36
CA LEU A 18 0.35 6.21 -8.99
C LEU A 18 0.08 4.79 -8.46
N ALA A 19 -1.10 4.57 -7.89
CA ALA A 19 -1.56 3.25 -7.44
C ALA A 19 -1.48 2.20 -8.57
N VAL A 20 -1.84 2.59 -9.80
CA VAL A 20 -1.77 1.74 -11.00
C VAL A 20 -0.33 1.40 -11.39
N TYR A 21 0.61 2.35 -11.24
CA TYR A 21 2.02 2.09 -11.50
C TYR A 21 2.60 1.10 -10.49
N MET A 22 2.32 1.30 -9.19
CA MET A 22 2.73 0.36 -8.13
C MET A 22 2.10 -1.01 -8.34
N HIS A 23 0.85 -1.05 -8.79
CA HIS A 23 0.18 -2.28 -9.15
C HIS A 23 0.92 -3.02 -10.28
N GLY A 24 1.35 -2.31 -11.33
CA GLY A 24 2.19 -2.89 -12.38
C GLY A 24 3.49 -3.50 -11.85
N VAL A 25 4.20 -2.80 -10.96
CA VAL A 25 5.44 -3.32 -10.34
C VAL A 25 5.16 -4.55 -9.48
N THR A 26 4.15 -4.50 -8.61
CA THR A 26 3.79 -5.62 -7.73
C THR A 26 3.28 -6.83 -8.52
N LYS A 27 2.58 -6.62 -9.64
CA LYS A 27 2.14 -7.66 -10.57
C LYS A 27 3.33 -8.37 -11.23
N GLU A 28 4.37 -7.64 -11.61
CA GLU A 28 5.59 -8.27 -12.15
C GLU A 28 6.38 -9.04 -11.06
N ILE A 29 6.44 -8.54 -9.83
CA ILE A 29 7.00 -9.30 -8.69
C ILE A 29 6.22 -10.60 -8.43
N TRP A 30 4.88 -10.54 -8.49
CA TRP A 30 4.03 -11.71 -8.37
C TRP A 30 4.28 -12.73 -9.48
N LYS A 31 4.36 -12.29 -10.75
CA LYS A 31 4.69 -13.16 -11.89
C LYS A 31 6.10 -13.76 -11.78
N LEU A 32 7.08 -13.00 -11.28
CA LEU A 32 8.42 -13.51 -11.01
C LEU A 32 8.40 -14.60 -9.93
N ALA A 33 7.64 -14.41 -8.85
CA ALA A 33 7.47 -15.43 -7.81
C ALA A 33 6.77 -16.68 -8.34
N ARG A 34 5.72 -16.53 -9.18
CA ARG A 34 5.06 -17.65 -9.88
C ARG A 34 6.01 -18.39 -10.80
N ALA A 35 6.79 -17.67 -11.61
CA ALA A 35 7.81 -18.25 -12.48
C ALA A 35 8.87 -19.00 -11.69
N SER A 36 9.30 -18.47 -10.54
CA SER A 36 10.23 -19.11 -9.61
C SER A 36 9.64 -20.36 -8.94
N ARG A 37 8.35 -20.37 -8.59
CA ARG A 37 7.67 -21.57 -8.08
C ARG A 37 7.60 -22.65 -9.16
N ALA A 38 7.01 -22.33 -10.32
CA ALA A 38 6.88 -23.22 -11.48
C ALA A 38 8.27 -23.75 -11.90
N PHE A 39 9.25 -22.85 -11.97
CA PHE A 39 10.68 -23.02 -11.66
C PHE A 39 11.09 -24.41 -11.17
N HIS A 40 10.87 -24.51 -9.86
CA HIS A 40 11.37 -25.57 -9.02
C HIS A 40 10.41 -26.76 -8.95
N ALA A 41 9.14 -26.56 -9.29
CA ALA A 41 8.14 -27.62 -9.40
C ALA A 41 8.29 -28.43 -10.71
N GLY A 42 9.05 -27.93 -11.69
CA GLY A 42 9.16 -28.58 -13.00
C GLY A 42 7.91 -28.43 -13.85
N GLU A 43 7.10 -27.40 -13.58
CA GLU A 43 5.91 -27.05 -14.36
C GLU A 43 6.32 -26.45 -15.72
N ASP A 44 5.38 -26.51 -16.67
CA ASP A 44 5.56 -25.97 -18.02
C ASP A 44 5.74 -24.45 -18.02
N ARG A 45 6.45 -23.96 -19.04
CA ARG A 45 6.66 -22.52 -19.26
C ARG A 45 5.31 -21.85 -19.58
N ALA A 46 4.92 -20.88 -18.75
CA ALA A 46 3.75 -20.04 -19.02
C ALA A 46 3.99 -19.01 -20.14
N GLU A 47 2.92 -18.39 -20.63
CA GLU A 47 3.01 -17.28 -21.59
C GLU A 47 3.35 -15.94 -20.92
N GLY A 48 3.53 -14.89 -21.73
CA GLY A 48 3.72 -13.51 -21.27
C GLY A 48 5.01 -13.29 -20.45
N SER A 49 5.00 -12.29 -19.56
CA SER A 49 6.18 -11.96 -18.75
C SER A 49 6.56 -13.03 -17.73
N GLN A 50 5.61 -13.87 -17.28
CA GLN A 50 5.92 -15.03 -16.44
C GLN A 50 6.85 -16.02 -17.17
N GLY A 51 6.59 -16.30 -18.46
CA GLY A 51 7.48 -17.11 -19.30
C GLY A 51 8.87 -16.50 -19.45
N VAL A 52 8.96 -15.18 -19.63
CA VAL A 52 10.26 -14.48 -19.72
C VAL A 52 11.07 -14.61 -18.42
N TYR A 53 10.43 -14.50 -17.26
CA TYR A 53 11.11 -14.72 -15.98
C TYR A 53 11.55 -16.18 -15.80
N ARG A 54 10.76 -17.14 -16.30
CA ARG A 54 11.15 -18.55 -16.33
C ARG A 54 12.40 -18.76 -17.19
N ASP A 55 12.43 -18.21 -18.40
CA ASP A 55 13.58 -18.29 -19.31
C ASP A 55 14.85 -17.69 -18.68
N LEU A 56 14.70 -16.56 -17.97
CA LEU A 56 15.80 -15.94 -17.22
C LEU A 56 16.35 -16.85 -16.12
N LEU A 57 15.49 -17.53 -15.35
CA LEU A 57 15.92 -18.45 -14.30
C LEU A 57 16.62 -19.69 -14.87
N GLU A 58 16.13 -20.23 -15.97
CA GLU A 58 16.75 -21.35 -16.70
C GLU A 58 18.12 -20.96 -17.26
N HIS A 59 18.24 -19.76 -17.82
CA HIS A 59 19.52 -19.23 -18.30
C HIS A 59 20.55 -19.08 -17.16
N ILE A 60 20.13 -18.59 -15.98
CA ILE A 60 21.00 -18.52 -14.80
C ILE A 60 21.46 -19.92 -14.36
N GLU A 61 20.57 -20.92 -14.40
CA GLU A 61 20.93 -22.30 -14.08
C GLU A 61 21.91 -22.89 -15.11
N SER A 62 21.70 -22.67 -16.41
CA SER A 62 22.53 -23.24 -17.47
C SER A 62 23.95 -22.65 -17.46
N GLU A 63 24.05 -21.33 -17.42
CA GLU A 63 25.31 -20.58 -17.54
C GLU A 63 26.11 -20.57 -16.24
N HIS A 64 25.45 -20.38 -15.10
CA HIS A 64 26.13 -20.22 -13.81
C HIS A 64 26.06 -21.45 -12.90
N LYS A 65 25.42 -22.54 -13.34
CA LYS A 65 25.18 -23.75 -12.52
C LYS A 65 24.51 -23.42 -11.18
N LEU A 66 23.69 -22.37 -11.18
CA LEU A 66 23.03 -21.78 -10.03
C LEU A 66 21.52 -21.92 -10.15
N ARG A 67 20.94 -22.76 -9.29
CA ARG A 67 19.50 -22.91 -9.18
C ARG A 67 18.95 -21.85 -8.23
N LEU A 68 18.58 -20.70 -8.80
CA LEU A 68 18.07 -19.54 -8.05
C LEU A 68 16.59 -19.71 -7.71
N ARG A 69 16.21 -19.40 -6.47
CA ARG A 69 14.81 -19.27 -6.04
C ARG A 69 14.54 -17.84 -5.60
N VAL A 70 13.52 -17.20 -6.14
CA VAL A 70 13.10 -15.84 -5.76
C VAL A 70 11.93 -15.91 -4.78
N LEU A 71 12.05 -15.20 -3.65
CA LEU A 71 11.12 -15.24 -2.52
C LEU A 71 10.80 -13.82 -2.02
N PRO A 72 9.71 -13.18 -2.50
CA PRO A 72 9.19 -11.96 -1.90
C PRO A 72 8.42 -12.30 -0.61
N ASP A 73 9.03 -12.07 0.54
CA ASP A 73 8.53 -12.58 1.83
C ASP A 73 8.41 -11.51 2.93
N ILE A 74 8.79 -10.26 2.63
CA ILE A 74 8.51 -9.09 3.45
C ILE A 74 7.89 -8.04 2.55
N LEU A 75 6.69 -7.59 2.91
CA LEU A 75 5.95 -6.59 2.17
C LEU A 75 5.59 -5.46 3.12
N THR A 76 5.94 -4.24 2.74
CA THR A 76 5.58 -3.06 3.53
C THR A 76 5.04 -1.96 2.64
N GLY A 77 4.10 -1.17 3.14
CA GLY A 77 3.59 -0.05 2.36
C GLY A 77 2.77 0.97 3.12
N ALA A 78 2.60 2.13 2.49
CA ALA A 78 1.76 3.23 2.96
C ALA A 78 0.82 3.66 1.83
N SER A 79 -0.40 4.13 2.17
CA SER A 79 -1.34 4.66 1.17
C SER A 79 -1.64 3.64 0.05
N ALA A 80 -1.65 4.09 -1.21
CA ALA A 80 -1.74 3.24 -2.38
C ALA A 80 -0.69 2.09 -2.42
N GLY A 81 0.50 2.32 -1.87
CA GLY A 81 1.53 1.28 -1.75
C GLY A 81 1.14 0.20 -0.72
N GLY A 82 0.47 0.60 0.36
CA GLY A 82 -0.07 -0.30 1.38
C GLY A 82 -1.18 -1.19 0.82
N ILE A 83 -2.09 -0.67 0.01
CA ILE A 83 -3.11 -1.47 -0.70
C ILE A 83 -2.43 -2.55 -1.54
N ASN A 84 -1.48 -2.17 -2.41
CA ASN A 84 -0.80 -3.15 -3.27
C ASN A 84 0.00 -4.17 -2.46
N ALA A 85 0.60 -3.78 -1.33
CA ALA A 85 1.29 -4.70 -0.43
C ALA A 85 0.33 -5.73 0.21
N VAL A 86 -0.85 -5.30 0.67
CA VAL A 86 -1.88 -6.18 1.25
C VAL A 86 -2.29 -7.27 0.26
N PHE A 87 -2.68 -6.85 -0.94
CA PHE A 87 -3.14 -7.78 -1.97
C PHE A 87 -2.02 -8.70 -2.46
N LEU A 88 -0.81 -8.18 -2.65
CA LEU A 88 0.34 -9.00 -3.05
C LEU A 88 0.70 -10.03 -1.97
N ALA A 89 0.70 -9.65 -0.69
CA ALA A 89 1.00 -10.56 0.42
C ALA A 89 -0.04 -11.70 0.50
N GLN A 90 -1.32 -11.35 0.39
CA GLN A 90 -2.43 -12.30 0.33
C GLN A 90 -2.26 -13.27 -0.85
N ALA A 91 -1.97 -12.78 -2.06
CA ALA A 91 -1.76 -13.62 -3.24
C ALA A 91 -0.54 -14.56 -3.10
N ILE A 92 0.58 -14.06 -2.55
CA ILE A 92 1.79 -14.85 -2.32
C ILE A 92 1.53 -15.98 -1.32
N HIS A 93 0.83 -15.69 -0.22
CA HIS A 93 0.57 -16.63 0.86
C HIS A 93 -0.48 -17.69 0.49
N SER A 94 -1.59 -17.27 -0.10
CA SER A 94 -2.72 -18.14 -0.40
C SER A 94 -2.63 -18.86 -1.75
N GLY A 95 -1.79 -18.37 -2.67
CA GLY A 95 -1.78 -18.83 -4.07
C GLY A 95 -2.90 -18.23 -4.93
N GLN A 96 -3.63 -17.24 -4.43
CA GLN A 96 -4.67 -16.53 -5.18
C GLN A 96 -4.09 -15.68 -6.33
N SER A 97 -4.95 -15.38 -7.30
CA SER A 97 -4.68 -14.48 -8.43
C SER A 97 -4.68 -13.01 -8.00
N LEU A 98 -3.80 -12.19 -8.59
CA LEU A 98 -3.84 -10.73 -8.44
C LEU A 98 -4.71 -10.03 -9.50
N GLU A 99 -5.22 -10.76 -10.49
CA GLU A 99 -6.01 -10.18 -11.58
C GLU A 99 -7.27 -9.43 -11.09
N PRO A 100 -8.00 -9.89 -10.05
CA PRO A 100 -9.13 -9.11 -9.52
C PRO A 100 -8.76 -7.70 -9.03
N LEU A 101 -7.52 -7.51 -8.53
CA LEU A 101 -7.03 -6.17 -8.20
C LEU A 101 -6.72 -5.36 -9.46
N THR A 102 -6.20 -5.99 -10.52
CA THR A 102 -6.01 -5.34 -11.82
C THR A 102 -7.35 -4.83 -12.35
N ASP A 103 -8.37 -5.70 -12.36
CA ASP A 103 -9.70 -5.35 -12.83
C ASP A 103 -10.30 -4.24 -12.00
N LEU A 104 -10.17 -4.31 -10.67
CA LEU A 104 -10.54 -3.21 -9.78
C LEU A 104 -9.86 -1.90 -10.21
N TRP A 105 -8.55 -1.88 -10.42
CA TRP A 105 -7.87 -0.63 -10.81
C TRP A 105 -8.32 -0.11 -12.17
N LEU A 106 -8.57 -0.99 -13.13
CA LEU A 106 -9.07 -0.63 -14.47
C LEU A 106 -10.51 -0.10 -14.42
N ASP A 107 -11.38 -0.75 -13.65
CA ASP A 107 -12.78 -0.36 -13.45
C ASP A 107 -12.93 0.91 -12.62
N THR A 108 -12.05 1.09 -11.63
CA THR A 108 -12.09 2.20 -10.66
C THR A 108 -11.37 3.45 -11.17
N ALA A 109 -10.49 3.30 -12.18
CA ALA A 109 -9.96 4.43 -12.93
C ALA A 109 -11.09 5.28 -13.57
N ASP A 110 -12.30 4.73 -13.69
CA ASP A 110 -13.51 5.51 -13.90
C ASP A 110 -14.00 6.14 -12.59
N VAL A 111 -13.46 7.33 -12.30
CA VAL A 111 -13.72 8.21 -11.14
C VAL A 111 -15.21 8.33 -10.75
N ASP A 112 -16.13 8.08 -11.68
CA ASP A 112 -17.58 8.12 -11.47
C ASP A 112 -18.10 7.05 -10.47
N ARG A 113 -17.37 5.94 -10.23
CA ARG A 113 -17.76 4.89 -9.26
C ARG A 113 -17.37 5.17 -7.80
N LEU A 114 -16.28 5.91 -7.56
CA LEU A 114 -15.83 6.30 -6.21
C LEU A 114 -16.53 7.55 -5.67
N THR A 115 -17.20 8.28 -6.55
CA THR A 115 -17.91 9.52 -6.20
C THR A 115 -19.16 9.18 -5.38
N ASP A 116 -19.31 9.82 -4.22
CA ASP A 116 -20.43 9.61 -3.31
C ASP A 116 -21.80 9.76 -4.02
N PRO A 117 -22.79 8.87 -3.79
CA PRO A 117 -24.13 9.02 -4.34
C PRO A 117 -24.79 10.38 -4.04
N ASP A 118 -24.52 10.98 -2.87
CA ASP A 118 -25.01 12.31 -2.49
C ASP A 118 -24.20 13.44 -3.15
N ALA A 119 -23.05 13.14 -3.76
CA ALA A 119 -22.34 14.06 -4.64
C ALA A 119 -22.92 14.08 -6.08
N ARG A 120 -23.94 13.24 -6.39
CA ARG A 120 -24.69 13.33 -7.64
C ARG A 120 -25.69 14.50 -7.57
N PRO A 121 -25.71 15.41 -8.56
CA PRO A 121 -26.42 16.68 -8.41
C PRO A 121 -27.95 16.51 -8.36
N PHE A 122 -28.54 16.78 -7.20
CA PHE A 122 -29.94 17.19 -7.12
C PHE A 122 -30.08 18.67 -7.55
N SER A 123 -30.85 18.90 -8.62
CA SER A 123 -31.41 20.18 -9.10
C SER A 123 -30.48 21.25 -9.72
N ARG A 124 -30.95 21.80 -10.85
CA ARG A 124 -30.32 22.84 -11.69
C ARG A 124 -30.37 24.26 -11.12
N PHE A 125 -30.97 24.50 -9.94
CA PHE A 125 -31.38 25.86 -9.54
C PHE A 125 -30.54 26.58 -8.47
N ASN A 126 -29.57 25.96 -7.79
CA ASN A 126 -28.83 26.62 -6.68
C ASN A 126 -27.41 27.13 -7.01
N LYS A 127 -27.09 27.47 -8.27
CA LYS A 127 -25.70 27.76 -8.70
C LYS A 127 -25.46 29.11 -9.40
N LEU A 128 -26.09 30.19 -8.93
CA LEU A 128 -25.84 31.55 -9.47
C LEU A 128 -24.68 32.30 -8.77
N TRP A 129 -24.32 31.94 -7.53
CA TRP A 129 -23.32 32.71 -6.77
C TRP A 129 -21.85 32.30 -7.00
N ALA A 130 -21.61 31.15 -7.65
CA ALA A 130 -20.26 30.59 -7.85
C ALA A 130 -19.61 30.93 -9.21
N MET A 131 -20.35 31.53 -10.14
CA MET A 131 -19.85 31.90 -11.48
C MET A 131 -18.75 32.98 -11.51
N PRO A 132 -18.75 34.01 -10.64
CA PRO A 132 -17.72 35.06 -10.70
C PRO A 132 -16.30 34.54 -10.40
N LEU A 133 -16.19 33.60 -9.45
CA LEU A 133 -14.91 33.08 -8.96
C LEU A 133 -14.26 32.09 -9.95
N VAL A 134 -15.08 31.27 -10.61
CA VAL A 134 -14.64 30.33 -11.66
C VAL A 134 -14.17 31.09 -12.92
N TRP A 135 -14.86 32.16 -13.29
CA TRP A 135 -14.45 33.01 -14.41
C TRP A 135 -13.15 33.77 -14.13
N TRP A 136 -12.94 34.21 -12.89
CA TRP A 136 -11.68 34.82 -12.45
C TRP A 136 -10.51 33.82 -12.48
N LEU A 137 -10.73 32.57 -12.03
CA LEU A 137 -9.71 31.52 -12.02
C LEU A 137 -9.32 31.05 -13.42
N LEU A 138 -10.26 31.05 -14.38
CA LEU A 138 -10.03 30.64 -15.77
C LEU A 138 -9.42 31.75 -16.65
N ARG A 139 -9.35 32.99 -16.17
CA ARG A 139 -8.73 34.13 -16.88
C ARG A 139 -7.29 34.43 -16.47
N ARG A 140 -6.70 33.67 -15.53
CA ARG A 140 -5.27 33.81 -15.21
C ARG A 140 -4.40 33.13 -16.28
N PRO A 141 -3.41 33.84 -16.87
CA PRO A 141 -2.43 33.21 -17.74
C PRO A 141 -1.51 32.30 -16.91
N GLY A 142 -1.32 31.03 -17.33
CA GLY A 142 -0.36 30.10 -16.71
C GLY A 142 -0.89 28.75 -16.18
N ASN A 143 -2.11 28.31 -16.50
CA ASN A 143 -2.60 27.00 -16.04
C ASN A 143 -2.17 25.83 -16.95
N ALA A 144 -1.35 24.94 -16.39
CA ALA A 144 -0.82 23.70 -16.96
C ALA A 144 -1.86 22.58 -17.17
N VAL A 145 -2.97 22.88 -17.85
CA VAL A 145 -3.95 21.88 -18.35
C VAL A 145 -4.08 21.98 -19.87
N SER A 146 -3.01 22.40 -20.55
CA SER A 146 -2.99 22.54 -22.00
C SER A 146 -2.05 21.65 -22.76
N ASP A 147 -1.02 21.07 -22.12
CA ASP A 147 0.14 20.61 -22.89
C ASP A 147 0.43 19.09 -22.77
N SER A 148 -0.35 18.33 -21.99
CA SER A 148 -0.08 16.89 -21.78
C SER A 148 -1.21 15.94 -22.19
N VAL A 149 -2.25 16.41 -22.88
CA VAL A 149 -3.42 15.58 -23.24
C VAL A 149 -3.79 15.79 -24.71
N ALA A 150 -3.98 14.70 -25.46
CA ALA A 150 -4.48 14.71 -26.83
C ALA A 150 -5.79 15.52 -26.92
N LYS A 151 -6.01 16.20 -28.05
CA LYS A 151 -7.16 17.12 -28.24
C LYS A 151 -8.50 16.42 -28.01
N GLU A 152 -8.62 15.12 -28.28
CA GLU A 152 -9.86 14.36 -28.05
C GLU A 152 -10.21 14.14 -26.56
N THR A 153 -9.23 13.93 -25.66
CA THR A 153 -9.48 13.58 -24.25
C THR A 153 -9.64 14.80 -23.33
N ARG A 154 -9.32 15.99 -23.83
CA ARG A 154 -9.33 17.25 -23.07
C ARG A 154 -10.72 17.68 -22.62
N HIS A 155 -11.77 17.31 -23.35
CA HIS A 155 -13.15 17.62 -22.99
C HIS A 155 -13.65 16.72 -21.85
N GLU A 156 -13.28 15.44 -21.88
CA GLU A 156 -13.64 14.47 -20.84
C GLU A 156 -12.91 14.78 -19.52
N VAL A 157 -11.59 14.99 -19.58
CA VAL A 157 -10.77 15.37 -18.42
C VAL A 157 -11.29 16.68 -17.81
N ARG A 158 -11.57 17.70 -18.62
CA ARG A 158 -12.11 18.97 -18.12
C ARG A 158 -13.51 18.82 -17.52
N THR A 159 -14.34 17.92 -18.06
CA THR A 159 -15.67 17.63 -17.52
C THR A 159 -15.58 16.89 -16.19
N LYS A 160 -14.77 15.83 -16.10
CA LYS A 160 -14.50 15.04 -14.88
C LYS A 160 -13.89 15.92 -13.77
N VAL A 161 -12.86 16.72 -14.10
CA VAL A 161 -12.23 17.69 -13.17
C VAL A 161 -13.20 18.78 -12.74
N SER A 162 -14.06 19.28 -13.64
CA SER A 162 -15.05 20.30 -13.29
C SER A 162 -16.20 19.78 -12.41
N ARG A 163 -16.47 18.46 -12.43
CA ARG A 163 -17.42 17.82 -11.51
C ARG A 163 -16.79 17.66 -10.12
N LEU A 164 -15.53 17.25 -10.04
CA LEU A 164 -14.77 17.11 -8.80
C LEU A 164 -14.65 18.44 -8.02
N ILE A 165 -14.43 19.56 -8.72
CA ILE A 165 -14.17 20.87 -8.09
C ILE A 165 -15.46 21.59 -7.64
N ARG A 166 -16.65 21.12 -8.05
CA ARG A 166 -17.92 21.85 -7.86
C ARG A 166 -18.83 21.32 -6.74
N SER A 167 -18.50 20.22 -6.07
CA SER A 167 -19.46 19.56 -5.17
C SER A 167 -19.29 19.89 -3.68
N ARG A 168 -18.09 20.08 -3.14
CA ARG A 168 -17.90 20.35 -1.70
C ARG A 168 -16.48 20.82 -1.41
N TRP A 169 -16.30 22.10 -1.09
CA TRP A 169 -14.99 22.63 -0.67
C TRP A 169 -14.55 22.18 0.74
N PHE A 170 -15.36 21.39 1.45
CA PHE A 170 -15.11 21.01 2.86
C PHE A 170 -15.45 19.54 3.22
N GLN A 171 -15.78 18.68 2.26
CA GLN A 171 -15.99 17.25 2.52
C GLN A 171 -15.23 16.41 1.48
N PRO A 172 -14.68 15.24 1.87
CA PRO A 172 -13.93 14.39 0.96
C PRO A 172 -14.78 14.04 -0.29
N PRO A 173 -14.20 14.08 -1.51
CA PRO A 173 -14.93 13.81 -2.74
C PRO A 173 -15.35 12.34 -2.91
N PHE A 174 -14.70 11.42 -2.19
CA PHE A 174 -14.90 9.97 -2.33
C PHE A 174 -15.54 9.34 -1.09
N SER A 175 -16.39 8.33 -1.32
CA SER A 175 -17.11 7.62 -0.26
C SER A 175 -16.18 6.64 0.47
N GLY A 176 -15.99 6.83 1.79
CA GLY A 176 -15.28 5.89 2.65
C GLY A 176 -15.87 4.48 2.61
N PRO A 177 -17.15 4.30 2.99
CA PRO A 177 -17.83 3.00 2.94
C PRO A 177 -17.84 2.38 1.52
N GLY A 178 -17.97 3.22 0.49
CA GLY A 178 -17.86 2.79 -0.90
C GLY A 178 -16.50 2.19 -1.22
N PHE A 179 -15.43 2.79 -0.71
CA PHE A 179 -14.06 2.31 -0.88
C PHE A 179 -13.78 1.03 -0.09
N SER A 180 -14.25 0.92 1.15
CA SER A 180 -14.15 -0.31 1.95
C SER A 180 -14.83 -1.50 1.27
N ARG A 181 -16.04 -1.29 0.74
CA ARG A 181 -16.74 -2.31 -0.03
C ARG A 181 -15.98 -2.71 -1.29
N LEU A 182 -15.39 -1.74 -1.99
CA LEU A 182 -14.63 -1.99 -3.21
C LEU A 182 -13.38 -2.84 -2.93
N LEU A 183 -12.63 -2.54 -1.87
CA LEU A 183 -11.47 -3.32 -1.45
C LEU A 183 -11.87 -4.74 -0.98
N SER A 184 -12.91 -4.84 -0.15
CA SER A 184 -13.45 -6.11 0.34
C SER A 184 -13.93 -7.01 -0.80
N ASN A 185 -14.63 -6.45 -1.78
CA ASN A 185 -15.10 -7.19 -2.95
C ASN A 185 -13.93 -7.73 -3.80
N ALA A 186 -12.84 -6.98 -3.93
CA ALA A 186 -11.68 -7.49 -4.67
C ALA A 186 -10.93 -8.59 -3.91
N LEU A 187 -10.80 -8.48 -2.60
CA LEU A 187 -10.27 -9.59 -1.78
C LEU A 187 -11.16 -10.84 -1.88
N ALA A 188 -12.48 -10.67 -1.85
CA ALA A 188 -13.43 -11.77 -2.02
C ALA A 188 -13.35 -12.37 -3.43
N ALA A 189 -13.17 -11.55 -4.46
CA ALA A 189 -12.97 -12.00 -5.83
C ALA A 189 -11.69 -12.83 -5.97
N MET A 190 -10.57 -12.41 -5.37
CA MET A 190 -9.33 -13.21 -5.30
C MET A 190 -9.57 -14.59 -4.69
N ALA A 191 -10.35 -14.65 -3.62
CA ALA A 191 -10.68 -15.92 -2.95
C ALA A 191 -11.61 -16.82 -3.76
N SER A 192 -12.38 -16.26 -4.70
CA SER A 192 -13.34 -17.00 -5.54
C SER A 192 -12.73 -17.57 -6.83
N GLU A 193 -11.57 -17.06 -7.27
CA GLU A 193 -10.87 -17.56 -8.46
C GLU A 193 -10.14 -18.88 -8.20
N THR A 194 -9.73 -19.55 -9.29
CA THR A 194 -8.89 -20.75 -9.19
C THR A 194 -7.57 -20.43 -8.51
N MET A 195 -7.30 -21.12 -7.40
CA MET A 195 -6.10 -20.94 -6.59
C MET A 195 -4.97 -21.86 -7.06
N ASP A 196 -3.78 -21.29 -7.18
CA ASP A 196 -2.53 -22.03 -7.34
C ASP A 196 -2.01 -22.51 -5.97
N ALA A 197 -0.91 -23.27 -5.96
CA ALA A 197 -0.12 -23.44 -4.76
C ALA A 197 0.52 -22.11 -4.31
N PRO A 198 0.77 -21.90 -3.01
CA PRO A 198 1.46 -20.73 -2.48
C PRO A 198 2.80 -20.46 -3.18
N LEU A 199 3.17 -19.20 -3.26
CA LEU A 199 4.36 -18.78 -4.01
C LEU A 199 5.65 -18.90 -3.21
N LEU A 200 5.54 -19.05 -1.88
CA LEU A 200 6.65 -19.35 -0.99
C LEU A 200 6.65 -20.85 -0.64
N PRO A 201 7.81 -21.43 -0.24
CA PRO A 201 7.85 -22.80 0.26
C PRO A 201 6.97 -22.99 1.50
N ALA A 202 6.40 -24.17 1.66
CA ALA A 202 5.67 -24.53 2.89
C ALA A 202 6.54 -24.30 4.13
N GLY A 203 5.97 -23.68 5.17
CA GLY A 203 6.70 -23.33 6.39
C GLY A 203 7.55 -22.05 6.30
N HIS A 204 7.65 -21.41 5.13
CA HIS A 204 8.38 -20.15 4.99
C HIS A 204 7.57 -18.99 5.61
N PRO A 205 8.17 -18.10 6.40
CA PRO A 205 7.44 -16.98 6.98
C PRO A 205 7.17 -15.88 5.94
N ILE A 206 6.02 -15.22 6.02
CA ILE A 206 5.69 -13.99 5.29
C ILE A 206 5.29 -12.91 6.28
N ASP A 207 5.79 -11.70 6.07
CA ASP A 207 5.42 -10.53 6.87
C ASP A 207 4.83 -9.46 5.95
N LEU A 208 3.71 -8.90 6.37
CA LEU A 208 3.09 -7.72 5.79
C LEU A 208 3.03 -6.62 6.86
N LEU A 209 3.40 -5.40 6.51
CA LEU A 209 3.19 -4.24 7.35
C LEU A 209 2.61 -3.08 6.55
N VAL A 210 1.47 -2.56 6.99
CA VAL A 210 0.96 -1.28 6.48
C VAL A 210 0.95 -0.22 7.57
N THR A 211 1.33 0.99 7.20
CA THR A 211 1.29 2.13 8.12
C THR A 211 -0.08 2.75 8.13
N THR A 212 -0.61 3.04 9.32
CA THR A 212 -1.78 3.89 9.51
C THR A 212 -1.48 4.91 10.62
N THR A 213 -2.30 5.95 10.70
CA THR A 213 -2.15 7.01 11.69
C THR A 213 -3.48 7.18 12.41
N ASP A 214 -3.50 7.14 13.74
CA ASP A 214 -4.66 7.64 14.50
C ASP A 214 -4.60 9.17 14.55
N PHE A 215 -5.67 9.79 14.05
CA PHE A 215 -5.78 11.25 14.02
C PHE A 215 -5.76 11.87 15.41
N ARG A 216 -6.31 11.18 16.43
CA ARG A 216 -6.36 11.69 17.81
C ARG A 216 -5.11 11.32 18.59
N GLY A 217 -4.52 10.18 18.27
CA GLY A 217 -3.37 9.64 18.98
C GLY A 217 -3.77 9.05 20.32
N TYR A 218 -2.80 8.45 20.98
CA TYR A 218 -2.91 7.89 22.31
C TYR A 218 -1.67 8.25 23.13
N LEU A 219 -1.80 8.20 24.45
CA LEU A 219 -0.67 8.46 25.34
C LEU A 219 0.19 7.20 25.42
N GLU A 220 1.47 7.34 25.05
CA GLU A 220 2.48 6.29 25.21
C GLU A 220 3.49 6.68 26.28
N MET A 221 3.78 5.71 27.15
CA MET A 221 4.75 5.86 28.24
C MET A 221 6.15 5.46 27.77
N LEU A 222 6.98 6.46 27.46
CA LEU A 222 8.37 6.24 27.08
C LEU A 222 9.25 6.12 28.31
N ARG A 223 9.96 5.00 28.43
CA ARG A 223 10.99 4.83 29.45
C ARG A 223 12.30 5.46 28.98
N LEU A 224 12.79 6.44 29.73
CA LEU A 224 14.05 7.13 29.45
C LEU A 224 15.01 7.00 30.64
N ASN A 225 16.26 7.41 30.44
CA ASN A 225 17.25 7.42 31.53
C ASN A 225 16.94 8.53 32.57
N SER A 226 16.54 9.72 32.11
CA SER A 226 16.06 10.80 32.97
C SER A 226 15.26 11.82 32.15
N PRO A 227 14.00 12.14 32.54
CA PRO A 227 13.25 11.51 33.63
C PRO A 227 12.94 10.04 33.31
N PRO A 228 12.69 9.17 34.30
CA PRO A 228 12.51 7.72 34.05
C PRO A 228 11.35 7.37 33.11
N VAL A 229 10.33 8.23 33.09
CA VAL A 229 9.16 8.08 32.23
C VAL A 229 8.74 9.45 31.70
N VAL A 230 8.38 9.50 30.42
CA VAL A 230 7.74 10.64 29.76
C VAL A 230 6.48 10.14 29.07
N GLU A 231 5.39 10.89 29.21
CA GLU A 231 4.17 10.70 28.41
C GLU A 231 4.31 11.48 27.11
N GLU A 232 4.20 10.78 25.98
CA GLU A 232 4.17 11.39 24.66
C GLU A 232 2.91 10.96 23.90
N SER A 233 2.41 11.84 23.04
CA SER A 233 1.29 11.51 22.15
C SER A 233 1.82 10.73 20.95
N GLU A 234 1.52 9.44 20.89
CA GLU A 234 1.83 8.59 19.74
C GLU A 234 0.61 8.55 18.82
N HIS A 235 0.86 8.67 17.52
CA HIS A 235 -0.18 8.68 16.49
C HIS A 235 0.01 7.54 15.48
N ARG A 236 1.20 6.93 15.42
CA ARG A 236 1.49 5.83 14.51
C ARG A 236 0.79 4.57 14.99
N LEU A 237 0.07 3.95 14.06
CA LEU A 237 -0.64 2.71 14.31
C LEU A 237 -0.31 1.72 13.17
N PRO A 238 0.86 1.05 13.24
CA PRO A 238 1.21 0.02 12.27
C PRO A 238 0.22 -1.15 12.34
N VAL A 239 -0.21 -1.65 11.18
CA VAL A 239 -1.01 -2.88 11.08
C VAL A 239 -0.13 -3.93 10.41
N ASP A 240 0.38 -4.85 11.23
CA ASP A 240 1.19 -5.98 10.78
C ASP A 240 0.35 -7.24 10.55
N PHE A 241 0.85 -8.14 9.73
CA PHE A 241 0.37 -9.50 9.59
C PHE A 241 1.57 -10.42 9.47
N HIS A 242 1.58 -11.48 10.26
CA HIS A 242 2.59 -12.53 10.19
C HIS A 242 1.91 -13.84 9.82
N GLY A 243 2.44 -14.52 8.82
CA GLY A 243 1.92 -15.82 8.37
C GLY A 243 3.04 -16.82 8.15
N ILE A 244 2.74 -18.10 8.38
CA ILE A 244 3.56 -19.21 7.91
C ILE A 244 2.91 -19.75 6.64
N THR A 245 3.67 -19.87 5.55
CA THR A 245 3.14 -20.31 4.27
C THR A 245 2.59 -21.74 4.36
N PRO A 246 1.32 -21.97 3.98
CA PRO A 246 0.70 -23.29 4.04
C PRO A 246 1.29 -24.24 2.99
N PRO A 247 1.12 -25.57 3.16
CA PRO A 247 1.56 -26.55 2.17
C PRO A 247 0.71 -26.56 0.90
N THR A 248 -0.53 -26.09 0.97
CA THR A 248 -1.50 -26.05 -0.12
C THR A 248 -2.14 -24.67 -0.23
N GLY A 249 -2.66 -24.35 -1.40
CA GLY A 249 -3.33 -23.06 -1.64
C GLY A 249 -4.66 -22.96 -0.89
N GLY A 250 -5.18 -21.74 -0.82
CA GLY A 250 -6.52 -21.43 -0.35
C GLY A 250 -6.67 -21.17 1.15
N GLN A 251 -5.59 -21.14 1.91
CA GLN A 251 -5.61 -20.54 3.24
C GLN A 251 -5.21 -19.07 3.12
N ASP A 252 -6.05 -18.18 3.64
CA ASP A 252 -5.81 -16.75 3.62
C ASP A 252 -4.72 -16.36 4.65
N LEU A 253 -4.06 -15.23 4.39
CA LEU A 253 -3.05 -14.68 5.30
C LEU A 253 -3.69 -14.21 6.62
N ALA A 254 -4.89 -13.64 6.54
CA ALA A 254 -5.68 -13.15 7.66
C ALA A 254 -7.17 -13.08 7.29
N ASN A 255 -8.03 -12.75 8.25
CA ASN A 255 -9.43 -12.52 7.96
C ASN A 255 -9.60 -11.39 6.92
N LEU A 256 -10.49 -11.57 5.95
CA LEU A 256 -10.74 -10.62 4.87
C LEU A 256 -11.07 -9.20 5.39
N LEU A 257 -11.79 -9.10 6.50
CA LEU A 257 -12.15 -7.82 7.11
C LEU A 257 -10.95 -7.11 7.74
N GLU A 258 -9.97 -7.86 8.26
CA GLU A 258 -8.72 -7.30 8.78
C GLU A 258 -7.85 -6.74 7.64
N LEU A 259 -7.72 -7.50 6.55
CA LEU A 259 -7.01 -7.06 5.35
C LEU A 259 -7.72 -5.84 4.71
N THR A 260 -9.05 -5.83 4.70
CA THR A 260 -9.85 -4.70 4.25
C THR A 260 -9.62 -3.47 5.10
N LEU A 261 -9.67 -3.60 6.44
CA LEU A 261 -9.39 -2.51 7.38
C LEU A 261 -7.98 -1.96 7.14
N ALA A 262 -6.98 -2.82 7.04
CA ALA A 262 -5.59 -2.43 6.80
C ALA A 262 -5.42 -1.64 5.49
N ALA A 263 -5.96 -2.15 4.38
CA ALA A 263 -5.90 -1.51 3.07
C ALA A 263 -6.69 -0.19 3.02
N ARG A 264 -7.86 -0.14 3.68
CA ARG A 264 -8.70 1.06 3.74
C ARG A 264 -8.09 2.15 4.60
N ALA A 265 -7.60 1.79 5.80
CA ALA A 265 -7.02 2.71 6.77
C ALA A 265 -5.76 3.35 6.22
N THR A 266 -4.86 2.54 5.64
CA THR A 266 -3.60 3.06 5.11
C THR A 266 -3.81 4.05 3.96
N ALA A 267 -4.94 3.96 3.24
CA ALA A 267 -5.31 4.84 2.13
C ALA A 267 -6.39 5.90 2.46
N SER A 268 -6.68 6.13 3.75
CA SER A 268 -7.58 7.20 4.23
C SER A 268 -6.94 8.59 4.09
N PHE A 269 -6.62 9.02 2.86
CA PHE A 269 -5.88 10.27 2.63
C PHE A 269 -6.74 11.49 2.97
N PRO A 270 -6.30 12.37 3.90
CA PRO A 270 -7.06 13.56 4.28
C PRO A 270 -7.38 14.48 3.09
N GLY A 271 -8.66 14.78 2.90
CA GLY A 271 -9.16 15.59 1.79
C GLY A 271 -9.52 14.80 0.52
N ALA A 272 -9.18 13.51 0.43
CA ALA A 272 -9.66 12.60 -0.61
C ALA A 272 -10.72 11.64 -0.06
N PHE A 273 -10.45 11.02 1.09
CA PHE A 273 -11.35 10.10 1.79
C PHE A 273 -11.58 10.56 3.24
N PRO A 274 -12.73 10.24 3.85
CA PRO A 274 -12.92 10.41 5.28
C PRO A 274 -12.01 9.44 6.06
N PRO A 275 -11.60 9.81 7.29
CA PRO A 275 -10.93 8.89 8.21
C PRO A 275 -11.76 7.62 8.38
N LEU A 276 -11.10 6.47 8.46
CA LEU A 276 -11.76 5.20 8.73
C LEU A 276 -12.13 5.13 10.22
N GLN A 277 -13.39 4.80 10.49
CA GLN A 277 -13.89 4.40 11.80
C GLN A 277 -14.10 2.89 11.81
N LEU A 278 -13.95 2.23 12.96
CA LEU A 278 -14.13 0.78 13.06
C LEU A 278 -15.55 0.33 12.66
N ALA A 279 -16.57 1.12 13.07
CA ALA A 279 -17.96 0.91 12.69
C ALA A 279 -18.19 0.81 11.16
N GLU A 280 -17.35 1.43 10.33
CA GLU A 280 -17.43 1.30 8.86
C GLU A 280 -17.20 -0.15 8.40
N ILE A 281 -16.29 -0.87 9.07
CA ILE A 281 -15.98 -2.27 8.76
C ILE A 281 -16.99 -3.22 9.41
N ASP A 282 -17.49 -2.89 10.61
CA ASP A 282 -18.55 -3.66 11.26
C ASP A 282 -19.85 -3.62 10.44
N GLU A 283 -20.27 -2.43 9.97
CA GLU A 283 -21.42 -2.30 9.06
C GLU A 283 -21.22 -3.06 7.74
N LEU A 284 -19.98 -3.08 7.22
CA LEU A 284 -19.65 -3.83 6.01
C LEU A 284 -19.78 -5.34 6.25
N ALA A 285 -19.34 -5.83 7.41
CA ALA A 285 -19.47 -7.22 7.81
C ALA A 285 -20.94 -7.63 7.93
N GLU A 286 -21.73 -6.84 8.67
CA GLU A 286 -23.17 -7.08 8.85
C GLU A 286 -23.94 -7.10 7.53
N ARG A 287 -23.72 -6.11 6.66
CA ARG A 287 -24.43 -5.99 5.37
C ARG A 287 -24.15 -7.16 4.43
N ASN A 288 -22.97 -7.74 4.50
CA ASN A 288 -22.54 -8.84 3.64
C ASN A 288 -22.69 -10.21 4.32
N GLY A 289 -23.18 -10.27 5.56
CA GLY A 289 -23.29 -11.51 6.33
C GLY A 289 -21.94 -12.18 6.59
N MET A 290 -20.87 -11.38 6.73
CA MET A 290 -19.52 -11.88 7.04
C MET A 290 -19.31 -11.94 8.56
N ASN A 291 -18.69 -13.01 9.03
CA ASN A 291 -18.30 -13.15 10.44
C ASN A 291 -16.87 -12.64 10.66
N TRP A 292 -16.67 -11.88 11.73
CA TRP A 292 -15.35 -11.40 12.15
C TRP A 292 -14.94 -12.00 13.50
N ASP A 293 -14.81 -13.33 13.53
CA ASP A 293 -14.55 -14.06 14.78
C ASP A 293 -13.23 -13.63 15.46
N SER A 294 -12.23 -13.22 14.67
CA SER A 294 -10.92 -12.75 15.12
C SER A 294 -10.87 -11.26 15.48
N ARG A 295 -11.99 -10.52 15.43
CA ARG A 295 -12.02 -9.05 15.62
C ARG A 295 -11.32 -8.61 16.89
N ARG A 296 -11.61 -9.27 18.02
CA ARG A 296 -11.03 -8.91 19.32
C ARG A 296 -9.51 -9.09 19.32
N ASP A 297 -9.04 -10.26 18.92
CA ASP A 297 -7.61 -10.58 18.90
C ASP A 297 -6.83 -9.67 17.95
N PHE A 298 -7.45 -9.31 16.81
CA PHE A 298 -6.90 -8.33 15.88
C PHE A 298 -6.74 -6.95 16.51
N LEU A 299 -7.78 -6.43 17.17
CA LEU A 299 -7.74 -5.11 17.80
C LEU A 299 -6.79 -5.07 19.00
N GLU A 300 -6.74 -6.13 19.81
CA GLU A 300 -5.78 -6.24 20.93
C GLU A 300 -4.34 -6.20 20.43
N ARG A 301 -4.07 -6.76 19.24
CA ARG A 301 -2.74 -6.76 18.63
C ARG A 301 -2.38 -5.41 18.01
N VAL A 302 -3.30 -4.80 17.27
CA VAL A 302 -3.02 -3.60 16.45
C VAL A 302 -3.20 -2.29 17.22
N MET A 303 -4.08 -2.28 18.23
CA MET A 303 -4.39 -1.09 19.03
C MET A 303 -4.57 -1.44 20.53
N PRO A 304 -3.55 -2.05 21.17
CA PRO A 304 -3.66 -2.57 22.53
C PRO A 304 -4.10 -1.51 23.56
N VAL A 305 -3.58 -0.28 23.46
CA VAL A 305 -3.92 0.82 24.36
C VAL A 305 -5.40 1.16 24.28
N HIS A 306 -5.93 1.32 23.06
CA HIS A 306 -7.35 1.62 22.86
C HIS A 306 -8.27 0.50 23.36
N VAL A 307 -7.85 -0.78 23.23
CA VAL A 307 -8.61 -1.90 23.78
C VAL A 307 -8.61 -1.87 25.30
N GLN A 308 -7.46 -1.61 25.93
CA GLN A 308 -7.34 -1.52 27.39
C GLN A 308 -8.19 -0.36 27.96
N GLU A 309 -8.26 0.76 27.26
CA GLU A 309 -9.01 1.94 27.68
C GLU A 309 -10.50 1.92 27.24
N GLY A 310 -10.90 0.97 26.39
CA GLY A 310 -12.26 0.92 25.83
C GLY A 310 -12.57 2.06 24.85
N THR A 311 -11.56 2.63 24.20
CA THR A 311 -11.66 3.81 23.31
C THR A 311 -11.63 3.47 21.82
N VAL A 312 -11.58 2.18 21.47
CA VAL A 312 -11.49 1.66 20.08
C VAL A 312 -12.52 2.27 19.13
N GLU A 313 -13.78 2.41 19.57
CA GLU A 313 -14.87 2.93 18.72
C GLU A 313 -14.73 4.42 18.39
N THR A 314 -13.78 5.10 19.02
CA THR A 314 -13.50 6.53 18.79
C THR A 314 -12.26 6.77 17.92
N VAL A 315 -11.52 5.71 17.59
CA VAL A 315 -10.27 5.77 16.81
C VAL A 315 -10.58 6.22 15.39
N SER A 316 -9.79 7.18 14.89
CA SER A 316 -10.00 7.79 13.58
C SER A 316 -8.78 7.59 12.70
N LEU A 317 -8.77 6.53 11.90
CA LEU A 317 -7.59 6.13 11.14
C LEU A 317 -7.46 6.90 9.82
N ILE A 318 -6.34 7.59 9.65
CA ILE A 318 -5.94 8.28 8.43
C ILE A 318 -4.72 7.60 7.80
N ASP A 319 -4.41 8.02 6.58
CA ASP A 319 -3.29 7.50 5.78
C ASP A 319 -1.96 7.55 6.55
N GLY A 320 -1.23 6.43 6.53
CA GLY A 320 0.06 6.29 7.21
C GLY A 320 1.16 7.17 6.63
N SER A 321 1.06 7.59 5.37
CA SER A 321 1.98 8.54 4.74
C SER A 321 2.00 9.92 5.40
N VAL A 322 0.99 10.22 6.24
CA VAL A 322 0.97 11.42 7.08
C VAL A 322 2.11 11.42 8.10
N LEU A 323 2.57 10.25 8.58
CA LEU A 323 3.67 10.19 9.55
C LEU A 323 4.86 9.42 8.99
N VAL A 324 4.62 8.29 8.33
CA VAL A 324 5.65 7.39 7.81
C VAL A 324 5.30 7.00 6.38
N ASN A 325 5.92 7.66 5.41
CA ASN A 325 5.65 7.36 4.01
C ASN A 325 6.49 6.18 3.46
N ALA A 326 7.53 5.75 4.20
CA ALA A 326 8.36 4.60 3.85
C ALA A 326 8.64 3.75 5.11
N PRO A 327 7.91 2.65 5.34
CA PRO A 327 8.07 1.80 6.54
C PRO A 327 9.31 0.88 6.49
N PHE A 328 10.48 1.42 6.17
CA PHE A 328 11.75 0.67 6.18
C PHE A 328 12.03 0.02 7.53
N ALA A 329 11.74 0.72 8.63
CA ALA A 329 11.92 0.18 9.98
C ALA A 329 11.12 -1.11 10.21
N GLY A 330 9.90 -1.20 9.66
CA GLY A 330 9.09 -2.40 9.70
C GLY A 330 9.72 -3.56 8.94
N ALA A 331 10.16 -3.29 7.72
CA ALA A 331 10.84 -4.28 6.89
C ALA A 331 12.15 -4.77 7.54
N MET A 332 12.89 -3.89 8.21
CA MET A 332 14.10 -4.24 8.97
C MET A 332 13.79 -5.07 10.22
N ASN A 333 12.72 -4.77 10.94
CA ASN A 333 12.31 -5.56 12.11
C ASN A 333 11.96 -7.00 11.72
N ALA A 334 11.25 -7.18 10.61
CA ALA A 334 10.90 -8.49 10.04
C ALA A 334 12.13 -9.32 9.57
N LEU A 335 13.32 -8.71 9.46
CA LEU A 335 14.56 -9.47 9.19
C LEU A 335 15.03 -10.26 10.40
N ARG A 336 14.79 -9.75 11.60
CA ARG A 336 15.35 -10.32 12.83
C ARG A 336 14.70 -11.68 13.07
N GLY A 337 15.49 -12.75 12.99
CA GLY A 337 15.01 -14.12 13.24
C GLY A 337 14.60 -14.93 12.01
N ARG A 338 14.90 -14.47 10.78
CA ARG A 338 14.61 -15.25 9.57
C ARG A 338 15.56 -16.45 9.41
N PRO A 339 15.06 -17.70 9.38
CA PRO A 339 15.91 -18.87 9.21
C PRO A 339 16.48 -18.93 7.79
N ALA A 340 17.73 -19.37 7.65
CA ALA A 340 18.41 -19.58 6.38
C ALA A 340 18.94 -21.02 6.31
N GLN A 341 18.30 -21.88 5.50
CA GLN A 341 18.75 -23.25 5.25
C GLN A 341 19.68 -23.34 4.03
N ARG A 342 19.69 -22.30 3.20
CA ARG A 342 20.50 -22.18 1.97
C ARG A 342 21.25 -20.86 1.98
N GLU A 343 22.14 -20.69 1.01
CA GLU A 343 22.73 -19.39 0.75
C GLU A 343 21.62 -18.37 0.39
N VAL A 344 21.54 -17.30 1.17
CA VAL A 344 20.58 -16.22 0.97
C VAL A 344 21.29 -14.97 0.46
N ASP A 345 20.66 -14.32 -0.50
CA ASP A 345 20.93 -12.95 -0.93
C ASP A 345 19.65 -12.15 -0.74
N ARG A 346 19.67 -11.21 0.21
CA ARG A 346 18.50 -10.42 0.55
C ARG A 346 18.60 -9.04 -0.08
N ARG A 347 17.55 -8.64 -0.80
CA ARG A 347 17.45 -7.33 -1.44
C ARG A 347 16.26 -6.56 -0.90
N PHE A 348 16.51 -5.35 -0.46
CA PHE A 348 15.47 -4.36 -0.24
C PHE A 348 15.15 -3.69 -1.56
N VAL A 349 13.90 -3.80 -2.01
CA VAL A 349 13.42 -3.19 -3.23
C VAL A 349 12.46 -2.08 -2.84
N TYR A 350 12.87 -0.84 -3.08
CA TYR A 350 12.08 0.34 -2.80
C TYR A 350 11.41 0.83 -4.09
N VAL A 351 10.07 0.92 -4.05
CA VAL A 351 9.27 1.36 -5.19
C VAL A 351 8.79 2.78 -4.91
N ASP A 352 9.51 3.77 -5.47
CA ASP A 352 9.07 5.17 -5.48
C ASP A 352 8.39 5.46 -6.82
N PRO A 353 7.11 5.87 -6.82
CA PRO A 353 6.41 6.20 -8.04
C PRO A 353 6.86 7.56 -8.62
N ARG A 354 7.63 8.38 -7.89
CA ARG A 354 8.12 9.69 -8.39
C ARG A 354 9.53 9.58 -8.96
N PRO A 355 9.70 9.51 -10.30
CA PRO A 355 11.01 9.39 -10.93
C PRO A 355 11.89 10.64 -10.76
N ASP A 356 11.29 11.81 -10.54
CA ASP A 356 11.98 13.11 -10.64
C ASP A 356 12.86 13.47 -9.43
N ARG A 357 12.74 12.74 -8.31
CA ARG A 357 13.43 13.08 -7.05
C ARG A 357 14.95 13.07 -7.13
N TYR A 358 15.53 12.30 -8.05
CA TYR A 358 16.98 12.17 -8.19
C TYR A 358 17.56 12.98 -9.35
N GLY A 359 16.70 13.60 -10.19
CA GLY A 359 17.11 14.33 -11.40
C GLY A 359 17.15 15.85 -11.25
N SER A 360 16.44 16.44 -10.28
CA SER A 360 16.24 17.89 -10.20
C SER A 360 16.57 18.49 -8.82
N LEU A 361 17.78 18.28 -8.33
CA LEU A 361 18.32 19.10 -7.21
C LEU A 361 18.62 20.56 -7.62
N ARG A 362 18.08 21.07 -8.74
CA ARG A 362 18.47 22.37 -9.31
C ARG A 362 17.43 23.11 -10.14
N GLU A 363 16.16 22.74 -10.09
CA GLU A 363 15.09 23.60 -10.61
C GLU A 363 14.21 24.01 -9.43
N GLU A 364 14.30 25.29 -9.04
CA GLU A 364 13.28 25.94 -8.22
C GLU A 364 11.97 25.86 -9.00
N ASP A 365 11.18 24.85 -8.69
CA ASP A 365 9.91 24.59 -9.35
C ASP A 365 8.88 25.59 -8.82
N ASP A 366 8.75 26.73 -9.52
CA ASP A 366 7.79 27.83 -9.26
C ASP A 366 6.31 27.41 -9.44
N ARG A 367 6.03 26.10 -9.53
CA ARG A 367 4.67 25.56 -9.67
C ARG A 367 3.89 25.75 -8.36
N PRO A 368 2.65 26.28 -8.42
CA PRO A 368 1.83 26.46 -7.22
C PRO A 368 1.57 25.12 -6.54
N VAL A 369 1.73 25.08 -5.22
CA VAL A 369 1.48 23.91 -4.39
C VAL A 369 0.05 23.41 -4.63
N GLY A 370 -0.08 22.19 -5.15
CA GLY A 370 -1.37 21.56 -5.39
C GLY A 370 -2.17 21.36 -4.10
N PHE A 371 -3.49 21.22 -4.20
CA PHE A 371 -4.40 21.06 -3.06
C PHE A 371 -3.96 19.94 -2.10
N PHE A 372 -3.63 18.76 -2.64
CA PHE A 372 -3.19 17.62 -1.83
C PHE A 372 -1.82 17.83 -1.19
N SER A 373 -0.89 18.51 -1.88
CA SER A 373 0.41 18.86 -1.29
C SER A 373 0.30 19.95 -0.24
N ALA A 374 -0.69 20.85 -0.34
CA ALA A 374 -0.97 21.86 0.68
C ALA A 374 -1.57 21.24 1.96
N ILE A 375 -2.52 20.31 1.82
CA ILE A 375 -3.05 19.53 2.96
C ILE A 375 -1.93 18.70 3.58
N PHE A 376 -1.16 17.97 2.76
CA PHE A 376 -0.01 17.19 3.22
C PHE A 376 1.02 18.05 3.96
N GLY A 377 1.35 19.24 3.41
CA GLY A 377 2.23 20.24 4.00
C GLY A 377 1.73 20.74 5.35
N SER A 378 0.43 21.05 5.44
CA SER A 378 -0.21 21.59 6.65
C SER A 378 -0.31 20.57 7.79
N LEU A 379 -0.43 19.28 7.48
CA LEU A 379 -0.40 18.19 8.45
C LEU A 379 1.03 17.71 8.78
N SER A 380 2.05 18.22 8.08
CA SER A 380 3.43 17.74 8.16
C SER A 380 4.39 18.67 8.91
N THR A 381 3.95 19.31 10.00
CA THR A 381 4.85 19.95 10.98
C THR A 381 5.87 18.98 11.61
N ILE A 382 5.82 17.68 11.26
CA ILE A 382 6.71 16.61 11.67
C ILE A 382 7.70 16.31 10.52
N PRO A 383 9.03 16.49 10.70
CA PRO A 383 10.01 16.37 9.62
C PRO A 383 10.17 14.92 9.14
N ARG A 384 9.98 14.69 7.83
CA ARG A 384 9.91 13.35 7.21
C ARG A 384 11.15 12.89 6.42
N GLU A 385 12.16 13.75 6.21
CA GLU A 385 13.27 13.42 5.29
C GLU A 385 14.47 12.71 5.96
N GLN A 386 14.66 12.88 7.26
CA GLN A 386 15.75 12.25 8.02
C GLN A 386 15.63 10.71 8.14
N PRO A 387 14.45 10.08 8.30
CA PRO A 387 14.35 8.65 8.62
C PRO A 387 14.79 7.69 7.50
N ILE A 388 14.61 8.02 6.21
CA ILE A 388 14.92 7.08 5.11
C ILE A 388 16.43 6.93 4.98
N ARG A 389 17.16 8.04 5.04
CA ARG A 389 18.62 8.04 4.97
C ARG A 389 19.23 7.23 6.11
N ASP A 390 18.77 7.46 7.33
CA ASP A 390 19.27 6.75 8.52
C ASP A 390 19.00 5.23 8.41
N ASN A 391 17.83 4.84 7.89
CA ASN A 391 17.51 3.42 7.64
C ASN A 391 18.39 2.80 6.53
N LEU A 392 18.68 3.54 5.46
CA LEU A 392 19.56 3.09 4.38
C LEU A 392 21.01 2.97 4.85
N GLU A 393 21.50 3.91 5.66
CA GLU A 393 22.83 3.86 6.28
C GLU A 393 22.94 2.64 7.24
N ALA A 394 21.89 2.36 8.02
CA ALA A 394 21.84 1.16 8.86
C ALA A 394 21.87 -0.15 8.04
N LEU A 395 21.14 -0.22 6.91
CA LEU A 395 21.17 -1.37 5.99
C LEU A 395 22.54 -1.55 5.33
N GLU A 396 23.20 -0.46 4.95
CA GLU A 396 24.55 -0.50 4.39
C GLU A 396 25.55 -1.01 5.44
N GLN A 397 25.44 -0.55 6.69
CA GLN A 397 26.27 -1.02 7.78
C GLN A 397 26.09 -2.52 8.05
N GLN A 398 24.84 -3.01 8.11
CA GLN A 398 24.55 -4.44 8.24
C GLN A 398 25.07 -5.26 7.05
N SER A 399 24.96 -4.74 5.83
CA SER A 399 25.48 -5.41 4.63
C SER A 399 27.01 -5.56 4.71
N ARG A 400 27.72 -4.51 5.12
CA ARG A 400 29.18 -4.54 5.32
C ARG A 400 29.59 -5.52 6.42
N GLU A 401 28.84 -5.60 7.52
CA GLU A 401 29.08 -6.60 8.58
C GLU A 401 28.86 -8.03 8.06
N ALA A 402 27.79 -8.28 7.32
CA ALA A 402 27.51 -9.60 6.74
C ALA A 402 28.59 -10.03 5.72
N GLU A 403 29.11 -9.11 4.92
CA GLU A 403 30.25 -9.37 4.02
C GLU A 403 31.54 -9.68 4.78
N ARG A 404 31.82 -8.96 5.87
CA ARG A 404 32.99 -9.23 6.73
C ARG A 404 32.92 -10.60 7.40
N LEU A 405 31.74 -11.06 7.82
CA LEU A 405 31.54 -12.38 8.42
C LEU A 405 31.61 -13.53 7.39
N ARG A 406 31.59 -13.22 6.08
CA ARG A 406 31.76 -14.19 4.99
C ARG A 406 33.22 -14.41 4.57
N LEU A 407 34.12 -13.49 4.93
CA LEU A 407 35.58 -13.60 4.76
C LEU A 407 36.18 -14.31 5.98
#